data_AF-H2CYM1-F1
#
_entry.id   AF-H2CYM1-F1
#
_cell.length_a   1.000
_cell.length_b   1.000
_cell.length_c   1.000
_cell.angle_alpha   90.00
_cell.angle_beta   90.00
_cell.angle_gamma   90.00
#
_symmetry.space_group_name_H-M   'P 1'
#
loop_
_entity.id
_entity.type
_entity.pdbx_description
1 polymer ?
#
loop_
_entity_poly.entity_id
_entity_poly.type
_entity_poly.pdbx_seq_one_letter_code
_entity_poly.pdbx_strand_id
1 'polypeptide(L)'
;SKSGTTGSVIQLRTNFFRILSRPQWVLYQYHVDYKPQMESRRLRTALLFQHEEVLGVARSFDGAQLFLPRRLHSKETLLYSTTRNGEKVQITVTLTNELPPTSLVCIQFYNIIFRKILRILNMQQIGRNYYNPNDPLNIPQHKLTIWPGYATTILQYESSIMMY
;
A
#
# COMPACT_ATOMS: atom_id res chain seq x y z
N SER A 1 14.23 12.74 20.73
CA SER A 1 15.15 13.50 19.88
C SER A 1 16.47 13.66 20.60
N LYS A 2 17.58 13.31 19.94
CA LYS A 2 18.94 13.53 20.47
C LYS A 2 19.56 14.68 19.67
N SER A 3 19.63 15.87 20.27
CA SER A 3 20.15 17.08 19.61
C SER A 3 21.42 17.55 20.32
N GLY A 4 22.49 17.78 19.56
CA GLY A 4 23.71 18.42 20.05
C GLY A 4 23.59 19.95 20.07
N THR A 5 24.45 20.63 20.83
CA THR A 5 24.41 22.09 21.05
C THR A 5 25.63 22.84 20.53
N THR A 6 26.63 22.15 19.99
CA THR A 6 27.89 22.75 19.52
C THR A 6 27.86 23.06 18.03
N GLY A 7 28.71 23.99 17.59
CA GLY A 7 28.85 24.38 16.19
C GLY A 7 27.95 25.54 15.77
N SER A 8 27.96 25.86 14.46
CA SER A 8 27.10 26.87 13.86
C SER A 8 25.93 26.22 13.12
N VAL A 9 24.76 26.87 13.18
CA VAL A 9 23.56 26.41 12.47
C VAL A 9 23.76 26.57 10.98
N ILE A 10 23.48 25.49 10.24
CA ILE A 10 23.49 25.49 8.78
C ILE A 10 22.15 24.97 8.25
N GLN A 11 21.76 25.45 7.08
CA GLN A 11 20.58 24.96 6.38
C GLN A 11 20.95 23.75 5.52
N LEU A 12 20.35 22.60 5.80
CA LEU A 12 20.52 21.38 5.01
C LEU A 12 19.28 21.12 4.15
N ARG A 13 19.51 20.52 2.98
CA ARG A 13 18.46 19.90 2.16
C ARG A 13 18.72 18.41 2.10
N THR A 14 17.66 17.63 2.09
CA THR A 14 17.74 16.17 2.03
C THR A 14 16.92 15.66 0.86
N ASN A 15 17.14 14.42 0.45
CA ASN A 15 16.33 13.70 -0.52
C ASN A 15 15.05 13.11 0.09
N PHE A 16 14.59 13.63 1.23
CA PHE A 16 13.41 13.13 1.92
C PHE A 16 12.19 13.98 1.58
N PHE A 17 11.11 13.30 1.19
CA PHE A 17 9.80 13.86 0.92
C PHE A 17 8.85 13.54 2.07
N ARG A 18 8.22 14.57 2.63
CA ARG A 18 7.26 14.40 3.72
C ARG A 18 5.94 13.85 3.18
N ILE A 19 5.46 12.76 3.77
CA ILE A 19 4.12 12.25 3.48
C ILE A 19 3.12 12.97 4.37
N LEU A 20 2.24 13.74 3.73
CA LEU A 20 1.19 14.49 4.39
C LEU A 20 -0.08 13.62 4.46
N SER A 21 -0.63 13.49 5.66
CA SER A 21 -1.96 12.91 5.88
C SER A 21 -2.95 14.00 6.25
N ARG A 22 -4.24 13.80 5.93
CA ARG A 22 -5.27 14.72 6.41
C ARG A 22 -5.35 14.63 7.94
N PRO A 23 -5.70 15.73 8.63
CA PRO A 23 -5.98 15.69 10.06
C PRO A 23 -7.00 14.57 10.36
N GLN A 24 -6.75 13.77 11.41
CA GLN A 24 -7.62 12.66 11.84
C GLN A 24 -7.81 11.55 10.80
N TRP A 25 -6.96 11.47 9.77
CA TRP A 25 -7.04 10.37 8.82
C TRP A 25 -6.69 9.04 9.49
N VAL A 26 -7.48 8.00 9.20
CA VAL A 26 -7.33 6.65 9.73
C VAL A 26 -7.49 5.66 8.58
N LEU A 27 -6.65 4.62 8.58
CA LEU A 27 -6.83 3.47 7.70
C LEU A 27 -7.64 2.39 8.42
N TYR A 28 -8.72 1.94 7.82
CA TYR A 28 -9.57 0.92 8.41
C TYR A 28 -9.17 -0.45 7.90
N GLN A 29 -8.84 -1.35 8.84
CA GLN A 29 -8.50 -2.73 8.55
C GLN A 29 -9.69 -3.62 8.87
N TYR A 30 -10.02 -4.50 7.93
CA TYR A 30 -11.10 -5.45 8.03
C TYR A 30 -10.58 -6.87 7.78
N HIS A 31 -11.13 -7.83 8.52
CA HIS A 31 -11.02 -9.24 8.20
C HIS A 31 -12.18 -9.64 7.29
N VAL A 32 -11.90 -10.48 6.29
CA VAL A 32 -12.89 -10.93 5.30
C VAL A 32 -12.99 -12.45 5.31
N ASP A 33 -14.18 -12.94 5.65
CA ASP A 33 -14.53 -14.37 5.62
C ASP A 33 -15.55 -14.69 4.52
N TYR A 34 -15.52 -15.94 4.05
CA TYR A 34 -16.38 -16.42 2.98
C TYR A 34 -17.13 -17.67 3.43
N LYS A 35 -18.41 -17.76 3.08
CA LYS A 35 -19.25 -18.95 3.23
C LYS A 35 -19.97 -19.22 1.90
N PRO A 36 -19.70 -20.35 1.21
CA PRO A 36 -18.72 -21.38 1.56
C PRO A 36 -17.26 -20.89 1.49
N GLN A 37 -16.34 -21.67 2.08
CA GLN A 37 -14.91 -21.32 2.14
C GLN A 37 -14.27 -21.33 0.75
N MET A 38 -13.39 -20.37 0.50
CA MET A 38 -12.81 -20.11 -0.82
C MET A 38 -11.29 -20.12 -0.76
N GLU A 39 -10.66 -21.13 -1.36
CA GLU A 39 -9.19 -21.27 -1.36
C GLU A 39 -8.52 -20.23 -2.27
N SER A 40 -9.09 -20.01 -3.46
CA SER A 40 -8.50 -19.13 -4.48
C SER A 40 -8.53 -17.66 -4.05
N ARG A 41 -7.36 -17.09 -3.77
CA ARG A 41 -7.19 -15.64 -3.51
C ARG A 41 -7.74 -14.78 -4.66
N ARG A 42 -7.55 -15.21 -5.91
CA ARG A 42 -8.08 -14.50 -7.08
C ARG A 42 -9.61 -14.50 -7.08
N LEU A 43 -10.23 -15.64 -6.75
CA LEU A 43 -11.69 -15.74 -6.66
C LEU A 43 -12.24 -14.88 -5.52
N ARG A 44 -11.65 -14.98 -4.32
CA ARG A 44 -12.00 -14.12 -3.17
C ARG A 44 -11.97 -12.64 -3.55
N THR A 45 -10.87 -12.20 -4.17
CA THR A 45 -10.71 -10.81 -4.62
C THR A 45 -11.78 -10.42 -5.62
N ALA A 46 -12.06 -11.26 -6.62
CA ALA A 46 -13.06 -10.98 -7.65
C ALA A 46 -14.47 -10.86 -7.07
N LEU A 47 -14.86 -11.77 -6.16
CA LEU A 47 -16.18 -11.75 -5.52
C LEU A 47 -16.33 -10.51 -4.63
N LEU A 48 -15.35 -10.22 -3.77
CA LEU A 48 -15.38 -9.04 -2.90
C LEU A 48 -15.49 -7.74 -3.70
N PHE A 49 -14.80 -7.65 -4.84
CA PHE A 49 -14.76 -6.43 -5.64
C PHE A 49 -16.00 -6.22 -6.52
N GLN A 50 -16.97 -7.14 -6.52
CA GLN A 50 -18.31 -6.88 -7.07
C GLN A 50 -19.04 -5.79 -6.27
N HIS A 51 -18.68 -5.60 -5.00
CA HIS A 51 -19.34 -4.67 -4.07
C HIS A 51 -18.70 -3.29 -4.05
N GLU A 52 -18.38 -2.75 -5.23
CA GLU A 52 -17.70 -1.46 -5.36
C GLU A 52 -18.48 -0.31 -4.71
N GLU A 53 -19.80 -0.30 -4.81
CA GLU A 53 -20.64 0.74 -4.21
C GLU A 53 -20.44 0.83 -2.69
N VAL A 54 -20.32 -0.34 -2.03
CA VAL A 54 -20.13 -0.45 -0.58
C VAL A 54 -18.68 -0.21 -0.18
N LEU A 55 -17.71 -0.77 -0.89
CA LEU A 55 -16.29 -0.70 -0.51
C LEU A 55 -15.61 0.59 -0.99
N GLY A 56 -16.04 1.12 -2.12
CA GLY A 56 -15.44 2.24 -2.83
C GLY A 56 -14.29 1.81 -3.74
N VAL A 57 -13.91 2.68 -4.67
CA VAL A 57 -12.86 2.42 -5.67
C VAL A 57 -11.48 2.22 -5.01
N ALA A 58 -11.20 3.03 -3.98
CA ALA A 58 -9.94 2.97 -3.24
C ALA A 58 -9.97 1.84 -2.20
N ARG A 59 -9.52 0.65 -2.60
CA ARG A 59 -9.48 -0.55 -1.75
C ARG A 59 -8.21 -1.37 -1.97
N SER A 60 -7.73 -2.05 -0.94
CA SER A 60 -6.63 -3.00 -1.06
C SER A 60 -6.94 -4.27 -0.29
N PHE A 61 -6.84 -5.41 -0.98
CA PHE A 61 -7.16 -6.71 -0.41
C PHE A 61 -6.03 -7.70 -0.70
N ASP A 62 -5.62 -8.47 0.31
CA ASP A 62 -4.55 -9.46 0.19
C ASP A 62 -5.03 -10.91 0.18
N GLY A 63 -6.35 -11.13 0.22
CA GLY A 63 -6.96 -12.45 0.31
C GLY A 63 -7.62 -12.72 1.66
N ALA A 64 -7.22 -12.03 2.72
CA ALA A 64 -7.83 -12.14 4.05
C ALA A 64 -8.11 -10.78 4.68
N GLN A 65 -7.17 -9.84 4.55
CA GLN A 65 -7.27 -8.49 5.10
C GLN A 65 -7.64 -7.49 4.00
N LEU A 66 -8.64 -6.68 4.30
CA LEU A 66 -9.10 -5.57 3.47
C LEU A 66 -8.75 -4.25 4.17
N PHE A 67 -8.13 -3.34 3.43
CA PHE A 67 -7.84 -1.98 3.88
C PHE A 67 -8.69 -0.98 3.09
N LEU A 68 -9.41 -0.12 3.81
CA LEU A 68 -10.25 0.93 3.26
C LEU A 68 -9.86 2.30 3.85
N PRO A 69 -9.89 3.38 3.05
CA PRO A 69 -9.68 4.74 3.53
C PRO A 69 -10.95 5.33 4.18
N ARG A 70 -12.09 4.65 4.06
CA ARG A 70 -13.37 5.04 4.66
C ARG A 70 -13.89 3.93 5.56
N ARG A 71 -14.48 4.32 6.69
CA ARG A 71 -15.16 3.38 7.59
C ARG A 71 -16.46 2.94 6.95
N LEU A 72 -16.70 1.63 6.92
CA LEU A 72 -18.03 1.08 6.65
C LEU A 72 -19.01 1.47 7.76
N HIS A 73 -20.30 1.57 7.42
CA HIS A 73 -21.35 2.00 8.35
C HIS A 73 -21.44 1.11 9.60
N SER A 74 -21.29 -0.20 9.41
CA SER A 74 -21.39 -1.20 10.47
C SER A 74 -20.04 -1.85 10.76
N LYS A 75 -19.83 -2.27 12.02
CA LYS A 75 -18.64 -3.04 12.42
C LYS A 75 -18.54 -4.34 11.63
N GLU A 76 -19.67 -5.00 11.41
CA GLU A 76 -19.79 -6.17 10.56
C GLU A 76 -20.70 -5.83 9.38
N THR A 77 -20.22 -6.09 8.17
CA THR A 77 -20.97 -5.88 6.93
C THR A 77 -21.07 -7.19 6.18
N LEU A 78 -22.31 -7.64 5.93
CA LEU A 78 -22.59 -8.83 5.13
C LEU A 78 -22.79 -8.44 3.67
N LEU A 79 -22.10 -9.14 2.77
CA LEU A 79 -22.21 -8.99 1.33
C LEU A 79 -22.54 -10.34 0.72
N TYR A 80 -23.28 -10.33 -0.38
CA TYR A 80 -23.68 -11.56 -1.07
C TYR A 80 -23.24 -11.49 -2.53
N SER A 81 -22.38 -12.42 -2.92
CA SER A 81 -21.86 -12.53 -4.29
C SER A 81 -22.37 -13.81 -4.95
N THR A 82 -22.30 -13.86 -6.26
CA THR A 82 -22.57 -15.10 -7.01
C THR A 82 -21.36 -15.44 -7.87
N THR A 83 -20.91 -16.68 -7.80
CA THR A 83 -19.82 -17.16 -8.66
C THR A 83 -20.30 -17.30 -10.10
N ARG A 84 -19.36 -17.46 -11.04
CA ARG A 84 -19.72 -17.75 -12.45
C ARG A 84 -20.52 -19.04 -12.61
N ASN A 85 -20.44 -19.94 -11.65
CA ASN A 85 -21.14 -21.22 -11.64
C ASN A 85 -22.53 -21.14 -10.96
N GLY A 86 -22.97 -19.93 -10.56
CA GLY A 86 -24.28 -19.72 -9.92
C GLY A 86 -24.30 -19.97 -8.41
N GLU A 87 -23.16 -20.30 -7.80
CA GLU A 87 -23.08 -20.53 -6.35
C GLU A 87 -23.19 -19.20 -5.59
N LYS A 88 -24.08 -19.14 -4.60
CA LYS A 88 -24.23 -17.98 -3.72
C LYS A 88 -23.18 -18.02 -2.62
N VAL A 89 -22.44 -16.93 -2.48
CA VAL A 89 -21.38 -16.79 -1.48
C VAL A 89 -21.72 -15.62 -0.57
N GLN A 90 -21.83 -15.90 0.72
CA GLN A 90 -21.87 -14.87 1.75
C GLN A 90 -20.44 -14.46 2.11
N ILE A 91 -20.18 -13.16 2.11
CA ILE A 91 -18.92 -12.55 2.50
C ILE A 91 -19.18 -11.72 3.75
N THR A 92 -18.44 -11.99 4.81
CA THR A 92 -18.50 -11.22 6.05
C THR A 92 -17.28 -10.32 6.15
N VAL A 93 -17.49 -9.01 6.21
CA VAL A 93 -16.42 -8.00 6.33
C VAL A 93 -16.50 -7.40 7.73
N THR A 94 -15.52 -7.69 8.58
CA THR A 94 -15.52 -7.31 9.99
C THR A 94 -14.39 -6.34 10.30
N LEU A 95 -14.72 -5.15 10.83
CA LEU A 95 -13.74 -4.16 11.25
C LEU A 95 -12.93 -4.73 12.41
N THR A 96 -11.60 -4.82 12.21
CA THR A 96 -10.67 -5.31 13.22
C THR A 96 -9.90 -4.18 13.87
N ASN A 97 -9.33 -3.26 13.08
CA ASN A 97 -8.49 -2.18 13.58
C ASN A 97 -8.76 -0.84 12.89
N GLU A 98 -8.58 0.23 13.66
CA GLU A 98 -8.49 1.61 13.18
C GLU A 98 -7.02 2.06 13.29
N LEU A 99 -6.35 2.14 12.15
CA LEU A 99 -4.89 2.32 12.06
C LEU A 99 -4.55 3.80 11.86
N PRO A 100 -3.94 4.48 12.84
CA PRO A 100 -3.46 5.85 12.64
C PRO A 100 -2.29 5.86 11.63
N PRO A 101 -1.98 7.03 11.03
CA PRO A 101 -0.95 7.14 10.00
C PRO A 101 0.43 6.68 10.49
N THR A 102 0.70 6.85 11.79
CA THR A 102 1.97 6.49 12.45
C THR A 102 2.08 5.01 12.82
N SER A 103 0.99 4.23 12.69
CA SER A 103 1.06 2.80 12.99
C SER A 103 2.00 2.08 12.00
N LEU A 104 2.74 1.08 12.50
CA LEU A 104 3.66 0.30 11.67
C LEU A 104 2.94 -0.39 10.51
N VAL A 105 1.72 -0.87 10.73
CA VAL A 105 0.88 -1.50 9.70
C VAL A 105 0.50 -0.49 8.62
N CYS A 106 0.13 0.75 9.00
CA CYS A 106 -0.17 1.80 8.01
C CYS A 106 1.07 2.21 7.20
N ILE A 107 2.24 2.28 7.83
CA ILE A 107 3.51 2.54 7.14
C ILE A 107 3.84 1.43 6.13
N GLN A 108 3.65 0.17 6.52
CA GLN A 108 3.80 -0.97 5.60
C GLN A 108 2.81 -0.89 4.44
N PHE A 109 1.56 -0.49 4.72
CA PHE A 109 0.54 -0.27 3.71
C PHE A 109 0.93 0.83 2.71
N TYR A 110 1.49 1.96 3.17
CA TYR A 110 2.01 2.99 2.26
C TYR A 110 3.11 2.46 1.35
N ASN A 111 4.04 1.65 1.89
CA ASN A 111 5.05 1.00 1.08
C ASN A 111 4.43 0.06 0.03
N ILE A 112 3.35 -0.66 0.34
CA ILE A 112 2.62 -1.49 -0.64
C ILE A 112 2.03 -0.63 -1.76
N ILE A 113 1.38 0.49 -1.42
CA ILE A 113 0.82 1.42 -2.42
C ILE A 113 1.93 1.96 -3.32
N PHE A 114 3.03 2.42 -2.73
CA PHE A 114 4.12 3.02 -3.49
C PHE A 114 4.74 2.02 -4.47
N ARG A 115 4.93 0.77 -4.04
CA ARG A 115 5.37 -0.32 -4.95
C ARG A 115 4.40 -0.55 -6.11
N LYS A 116 3.08 -0.42 -5.90
CA LYS A 116 2.10 -0.51 -7.00
C LYS A 116 2.24 0.67 -7.97
N ILE A 117 2.47 1.89 -7.46
CA ILE A 117 2.71 3.08 -8.29
C ILE A 117 3.96 2.88 -9.17
N LEU A 118 5.07 2.43 -8.60
CA LEU A 118 6.31 2.19 -9.37
C LEU A 118 6.11 1.14 -10.47
N ARG A 119 5.28 0.12 -10.24
CA ARG A 119 4.90 -0.85 -11.28
C ARG A 119 4.04 -0.23 -12.39
N ILE A 120 3.12 0.67 -12.05
CA ILE A 120 2.31 1.41 -13.04
C ILE A 120 3.21 2.32 -13.89
N LEU A 121 4.27 2.87 -13.31
CA LEU A 121 5.31 3.62 -14.02
C LEU A 121 6.25 2.72 -14.86
N ASN A 122 5.92 1.44 -15.03
CA ASN A 122 6.70 0.44 -15.77
C ASN A 122 8.14 0.26 -15.24
N MET A 123 8.36 0.53 -13.95
CA MET A 123 9.65 0.23 -13.33
C MET A 123 9.73 -1.24 -12.92
N GLN A 124 10.89 -1.84 -13.15
CA GLN A 124 11.19 -3.21 -12.80
C GLN A 124 11.83 -3.29 -11.41
N GLN A 125 11.27 -4.14 -10.54
CA GLN A 125 11.83 -4.40 -9.23
C GLN A 125 13.04 -5.34 -9.34
N ILE A 126 14.20 -4.89 -8.86
CA ILE A 126 15.40 -5.72 -8.69
C ILE A 126 15.84 -5.59 -7.23
N GLY A 127 15.70 -6.70 -6.48
CA GLY A 127 15.87 -6.69 -5.03
C GLY A 127 14.86 -5.76 -4.34
N ARG A 128 15.37 -4.75 -3.62
CA ARG A 128 14.54 -3.76 -2.90
C ARG A 128 14.29 -2.47 -3.70
N ASN A 129 14.94 -2.31 -4.85
CA ASN A 129 14.94 -1.08 -5.63
C ASN A 129 14.17 -1.28 -6.94
N TYR A 130 13.84 -0.16 -7.58
CA TYR A 130 13.08 -0.12 -8.82
C TYR A 130 13.88 0.60 -9.88
N TYR A 131 13.98 0.01 -11.07
CA TYR A 131 14.79 0.53 -12.18
C TYR A 131 13.95 0.62 -13.45
N ASN A 132 14.27 1.58 -14.33
CA ASN A 132 13.58 1.77 -15.59
C ASN A 132 14.35 1.06 -16.72
N PRO A 133 13.87 -0.09 -17.23
CA PRO A 133 14.52 -0.78 -18.35
C PRO A 133 14.30 -0.08 -19.69
N ASN A 134 13.34 0.84 -19.78
CA ASN A 134 12.98 1.53 -21.03
C ASN A 134 13.86 2.75 -21.32
N ASP A 135 14.73 3.14 -20.39
CA ASP A 135 15.68 4.25 -20.56
C ASP A 135 17.12 3.80 -20.19
N PRO A 136 17.70 2.82 -20.91
CA PRO A 136 19.01 2.29 -20.58
C PRO A 136 20.13 3.22 -21.07
N LEU A 137 21.13 3.42 -20.21
CA LEU A 137 22.41 4.02 -20.61
C LEU A 137 23.40 2.90 -20.97
N ASN A 138 23.72 2.78 -22.26
CA ASN A 138 24.67 1.79 -22.75
C ASN A 138 26.10 2.35 -22.74
N ILE A 139 27.05 1.54 -22.27
CA ILE A 139 28.49 1.83 -22.29
C ILE A 139 29.19 0.71 -23.08
N PRO A 140 29.16 0.76 -24.43
CA PRO A 140 29.57 -0.36 -25.28
C PRO A 140 31.03 -0.77 -25.09
N GLN A 141 31.91 0.22 -24.86
CA GLN A 141 33.34 0.02 -24.62
C GLN A 141 33.65 -0.91 -23.43
N HIS A 142 32.72 -1.04 -22.47
CA HIS A 142 32.83 -1.93 -21.32
C HIS A 142 31.82 -3.08 -21.34
N LYS A 143 31.01 -3.21 -22.40
CA LYS A 143 29.89 -4.18 -22.49
C LYS A 143 28.93 -4.07 -21.30
N LEU A 144 28.65 -2.84 -20.85
CA LEU A 144 27.77 -2.55 -19.72
C LEU A 144 26.52 -1.81 -20.17
N THR A 145 25.41 -2.08 -19.48
CA THR A 145 24.15 -1.34 -19.58
C THR A 145 23.71 -0.94 -18.17
N ILE A 146 23.43 0.34 -17.99
CA ILE A 146 22.98 0.91 -16.72
C ILE A 146 21.50 1.24 -16.85
N TRP A 147 20.69 0.78 -15.88
CA TRP A 147 19.30 1.20 -15.75
C TRP A 147 19.20 2.23 -14.63
N PRO A 148 18.70 3.44 -14.90
CA PRO A 148 18.42 4.41 -13.85
C PRO A 148 17.28 3.90 -12.98
N GLY A 149 17.26 4.31 -11.71
CA GLY A 149 16.25 3.83 -10.78
C GLY A 149 16.24 4.57 -9.45
N TYR A 150 15.35 4.12 -8.58
CA TYR A 150 15.14 4.68 -7.25
C TYR A 150 15.21 3.56 -6.19
N ALA A 151 15.89 3.86 -5.09
CA ALA A 151 15.72 3.15 -3.84
C ALA A 151 14.72 3.95 -3.02
N THR A 152 13.55 3.36 -2.71
CA THR A 152 12.48 4.10 -2.03
C THR A 152 11.99 3.38 -0.80
N THR A 153 11.94 4.07 0.35
CA THR A 153 11.34 3.53 1.57
C THR A 153 10.56 4.58 2.34
N ILE A 154 9.38 4.21 2.84
CA ILE A 154 8.57 5.06 3.71
C ILE A 154 8.76 4.61 5.16
N LEU A 155 9.16 5.53 6.04
CA LEU A 155 9.38 5.30 7.46
C LEU A 155 8.87 6.46 8.31
N GLN A 156 8.62 6.17 9.58
CA GLN A 156 8.40 7.22 10.58
C GLN A 156 9.75 7.72 11.10
N TYR A 157 9.95 9.03 10.98
CA TYR A 157 11.06 9.77 11.58
C TYR A 157 10.56 10.57 12.78
N GLU A 158 11.46 11.30 13.45
CA GLU A 158 11.20 11.95 14.75
C GLU A 158 9.91 12.80 14.76
N SER A 159 9.62 13.52 13.67
CA SER A 159 8.51 14.47 13.60
C SER A 159 7.45 14.14 12.54
N SER A 160 7.75 13.22 11.62
CA SER A 160 6.91 12.99 10.45
C SER A 160 7.20 11.68 9.74
N ILE A 161 6.23 11.24 8.94
CA ILE A 161 6.42 10.14 8.00
C ILE A 161 7.12 10.71 6.78
N MET A 162 8.26 10.12 6.43
CA MET A 162 9.08 10.57 5.31
C MET A 162 9.31 9.40 4.35
N MET A 163 9.45 9.76 3.08
CA MET A 163 9.92 8.89 2.01
C MET A 163 11.29 9.39 1.58
N TYR A 164 12.25 8.50 1.39
CA TYR A 164 13.51 8.80 0.68
C TYR A 164 13.69 7.83 -0.46
#